data_AF-A0A133XVW2-F1
#
_entry.id   AF-A0A133XVW2-F1
#
_cell.length_a   1.000
_cell.length_b   1.000
_cell.length_c   1.000
_cell.angle_alpha   90.00
_cell.angle_beta   90.00
_cell.angle_gamma   90.00
#
_symmetry.space_group_name_H-M   'P 1'
#
loop_
_entity.id
_entity.type
_entity.pdbx_description
1 polymer ?
#
loop_
_entity_poly.entity_id
_entity_poly.type
_entity_poly.pdbx_seq_one_letter_code
_entity_poly.pdbx_strand_id
1 'polypeptide(L)'
;MYTNPKNIRTEVKLFFFYVMDASIFFVTLAVGVALLKQFHVIALLSIVGYFFFGVLGIFLAMRTSRHPIDRNLNMIIHFFRQNRNQYYDFQLDQVRSITEVKKLKEEDK
;
A
#
# COMPACT_ATOMS: atom_id res chain seq x y z
N MET A 1 -14.48 15.32 8.21
CA MET A 1 -13.86 14.00 8.49
C MET A 1 -12.41 14.27 8.92
N TYR A 2 -12.10 14.17 10.22
CA TYR A 2 -10.75 14.47 10.73
C TYR A 2 -9.87 13.24 10.49
N THR A 3 -9.14 13.23 9.38
CA THR A 3 -8.15 12.18 9.09
C THR A 3 -7.01 12.29 10.10
N ASN A 4 -6.84 11.26 10.93
CA ASN A 4 -5.73 11.19 11.87
C ASN A 4 -4.41 11.35 11.09
N PRO A 5 -3.57 12.36 11.39
CA PRO A 5 -2.35 12.66 10.63
C PRO A 5 -1.34 11.50 10.62
N LYS A 6 -1.48 10.54 11.55
CA LYS A 6 -0.67 9.30 11.60
C LYS A 6 -1.00 8.34 10.44
N ASN A 7 -2.23 8.35 9.91
CA ASN A 7 -2.64 7.48 8.81
C ASN A 7 -2.11 7.97 7.46
N ILE A 8 -2.17 9.29 7.22
CA ILE A 8 -1.68 9.93 5.99
C ILE A 8 -0.20 9.58 5.73
N ARG A 9 0.64 9.60 6.77
CA ARG A 9 2.06 9.23 6.67
C ARG A 9 2.29 7.76 6.30
N THR A 10 1.35 6.88 6.62
CA THR A 10 1.43 5.44 6.32
C THR A 10 0.96 5.18 4.89
N GLU A 11 -0.12 5.84 4.47
CA GLU A 11 -0.66 5.78 3.12
C GLU A 11 0.35 6.28 2.07
N VAL A 12 1.02 7.42 2.33
CA VAL A 12 2.05 7.96 1.43
C VAL A 12 3.24 7.00 1.28
N LYS A 13 3.63 6.29 2.34
CA LYS A 13 4.70 5.28 2.27
C LYS A 13 4.27 4.09 1.41
N LEU A 14 3.04 3.62 1.58
CA LEU A 14 2.48 2.53 0.77
C LEU A 14 2.41 2.91 -0.71
N PHE A 15 1.97 4.14 -1.01
CA PHE A 15 1.96 4.66 -2.37
C PHE A 15 3.38 4.68 -2.98
N PHE A 16 4.37 5.18 -2.24
CA PHE A 16 5.76 5.19 -2.70
C PHE A 16 6.27 3.78 -3.01
N PHE A 17 5.91 2.78 -2.19
CA PHE A 17 6.27 1.39 -2.47
C PHE A 17 5.62 0.87 -3.76
N TYR A 18 4.33 1.15 -4.00
CA TYR A 18 3.69 0.75 -5.26
C TYR A 18 4.31 1.42 -6.48
N VAL A 19 4.65 2.71 -6.40
CA VAL A 19 5.33 3.43 -7.48
C VAL A 19 6.71 2.83 -7.75
N MET A 20 7.44 2.48 -6.69
CA MET A 20 8.75 1.86 -6.82
C MET A 20 8.65 0.44 -7.42
N ASP A 21 7.68 -0.37 -7.01
CA ASP A 21 7.46 -1.71 -7.59
C ASP A 21 7.11 -1.62 -9.09
N ALA A 22 6.25 -0.68 -9.46
CA ALA A 22 5.97 -0.38 -10.86
C ALA A 22 7.24 0.07 -11.61
N SER A 23 8.07 0.92 -11.01
CA SER A 23 9.32 1.38 -11.62
C SER A 23 10.29 0.22 -11.86
N ILE A 24 10.41 -0.71 -10.92
CA ILE A 24 11.26 -1.91 -11.05
C ILE A 24 10.76 -2.77 -12.21
N PHE A 25 9.45 -2.97 -12.33
CA PHE A 25 8.85 -3.72 -13.43
C PHE A 25 9.16 -3.07 -14.80
N PHE A 26 8.93 -1.77 -14.94
CA PHE A 26 9.19 -1.05 -16.19
C PHE A 26 10.67 -1.01 -16.56
N VAL A 27 11.56 -0.79 -15.59
CA VAL A 27 13.01 -0.82 -15.81
C VAL A 27 13.46 -2.21 -16.27
N THR A 28 12.94 -3.26 -15.64
CA THR A 28 13.28 -4.65 -16.01
C THR A 28 12.84 -4.97 -17.45
N LEU A 29 11.65 -4.54 -17.85
CA LEU A 29 11.20 -4.70 -19.23
C LEU A 29 12.05 -3.89 -20.22
N ALA A 30 12.38 -2.64 -19.90
CA ALA A 30 13.22 -1.80 -20.75
C ALA A 30 14.61 -2.42 -20.96
N VAL A 31 15.22 -2.94 -19.89
CA VAL A 31 16.49 -3.68 -19.94
C VAL A 31 16.34 -4.95 -20.78
N GLY A 32 15.26 -5.71 -20.60
CA GLY A 32 14.98 -6.90 -21.40
C GLY A 32 14.89 -6.61 -22.89
N VAL A 33 14.17 -5.55 -23.28
CA VAL A 33 14.08 -5.09 -24.67
C VAL A 33 15.45 -4.67 -25.21
N ALA A 34 16.22 -3.91 -24.42
CA ALA A 34 17.55 -3.47 -24.82
C ALA A 34 18.51 -4.65 -25.04
N LEU A 35 18.48 -5.66 -24.17
CA LEU A 35 19.29 -6.87 -24.30
C LEU A 35 18.89 -7.69 -25.53
N LEU A 36 17.60 -7.93 -25.73
CA LEU A 36 17.12 -8.69 -26.89
C LEU A 36 17.47 -8.02 -28.21
N LYS A 37 17.40 -6.68 -28.25
CA LYS A 37 17.84 -5.89 -29.41
C LYS A 37 19.35 -5.97 -29.62
N GLN A 38 20.15 -5.90 -28.56
CA GLN A 38 21.61 -5.93 -28.65
C GLN A 38 22.13 -7.28 -29.20
N PHE A 39 21.55 -8.39 -28.76
CA PHE A 39 21.99 -9.74 -29.15
C PHE A 39 21.40 -10.24 -30.48
N HIS A 40 20.61 -9.43 -31.20
CA HIS A 40 20.00 -9.78 -32.49
C HIS A 40 19.36 -11.19 -32.48
N VAL A 41 18.56 -11.43 -31.45
CA VAL A 41 18.00 -12.74 -31.17
C VAL A 41 16.95 -13.11 -32.21
N ILE A 42 16.90 -14.39 -32.63
CA ILE A 42 15.86 -14.93 -33.50
C ILE A 42 14.45 -14.60 -32.94
N ALA A 43 13.50 -14.32 -33.82
CA ALA A 43 12.15 -13.85 -33.45
C ALA A 43 11.46 -14.74 -32.39
N LEU A 44 11.59 -16.06 -32.51
CA LEU A 44 11.00 -17.02 -31.58
C LEU A 44 11.62 -16.90 -30.17
N LEU A 45 12.94 -16.78 -30.09
CA LEU A 45 13.65 -16.63 -28.82
C LEU A 45 13.44 -15.22 -28.22
N SER A 46 13.19 -14.21 -29.04
CA SER A 46 12.80 -12.87 -28.57
C SER A 46 11.44 -12.88 -27.87
N ILE A 47 10.46 -13.63 -28.38
CA ILE A 47 9.14 -13.79 -27.73
C ILE A 47 9.29 -14.44 -26.35
N VAL A 48 10.07 -15.51 -26.27
CA VAL A 48 10.37 -16.18 -24.99
C VAL A 48 11.12 -15.24 -24.04
N GLY A 49 12.05 -14.45 -24.58
CA GLY A 49 12.79 -13.44 -23.82
C GLY A 49 11.87 -12.37 -23.21
N TYR A 50 10.93 -11.82 -23.99
CA TYR A 50 9.95 -10.86 -23.46
C TYR A 50 9.09 -11.45 -22.35
N PHE A 51 8.65 -12.70 -22.51
CA PHE A 51 7.91 -13.39 -21.46
C PHE A 51 8.76 -13.60 -20.20
N PHE A 52 10.01 -14.04 -20.37
CA PHE A 52 10.96 -14.23 -19.27
C PHE A 52 11.22 -12.93 -18.50
N PHE A 53 11.52 -11.82 -19.19
CA PHE A 53 11.76 -10.53 -18.54
C PHE A 53 10.49 -9.96 -17.89
N GLY A 54 9.31 -10.23 -18.44
CA GLY A 54 8.03 -9.89 -17.82
C GLY A 54 7.82 -10.63 -16.50
N VAL A 55 8.01 -11.96 -16.49
CA VAL A 55 7.93 -12.78 -15.27
C VAL A 55 8.99 -12.38 -14.25
N LEU A 56 10.22 -12.12 -14.71
CA LEU A 56 11.33 -11.68 -13.86
C LEU A 56 11.04 -10.30 -13.25
N GLY A 57 10.46 -9.37 -14.01
CA GLY A 57 10.03 -8.07 -13.49
C GLY A 57 8.98 -8.20 -12.38
N ILE A 58 7.98 -9.07 -12.57
CA ILE A 58 6.98 -9.37 -11.53
C ILE A 58 7.65 -10.02 -10.33
N PHE A 59 8.55 -10.97 -10.55
CA PHE A 59 9.28 -11.65 -9.47
C PHE A 59 10.12 -10.67 -8.63
N LEU A 60 10.81 -9.73 -9.25
CA LEU A 60 11.57 -8.69 -8.55
C LEU A 60 10.69 -7.68 -7.82
N ALA A 61 9.49 -7.41 -8.34
CA ALA A 61 8.49 -6.56 -7.68
C ALA A 61 7.76 -7.29 -6.54
N MET A 62 7.73 -8.62 -6.52
CA MET A 62 7.14 -9.40 -5.43
C MET A 62 8.04 -9.36 -4.19
N ARG A 63 7.70 -8.51 -3.22
CA ARG A 63 8.33 -8.52 -1.89
C ARG A 63 7.84 -9.69 -1.04
N THR A 64 8.75 -10.29 -0.29
CA THR A 64 8.45 -11.27 0.77
C THR A 64 7.60 -10.65 1.88
N SER A 65 6.65 -11.46 2.39
CA SER A 65 5.56 -11.09 3.31
C SER A 65 6.04 -10.66 4.71
N ARG A 66 6.68 -9.48 4.80
CA ARG A 66 6.99 -8.79 6.06
C ARG A 66 6.37 -7.39 6.16
N HIS A 67 5.43 -7.06 5.29
CA HIS A 67 4.67 -5.80 5.32
C HIS A 67 3.16 -6.14 5.41
N PRO A 68 2.31 -5.30 6.05
CA PRO A 68 0.98 -5.66 6.54
C PRO A 68 -0.07 -5.69 5.40
N ILE A 69 0.21 -6.50 4.39
CA ILE A 69 -0.61 -6.75 3.20
C ILE A 69 -1.93 -7.39 3.61
N ASP A 70 -1.92 -8.26 4.63
CA ASP A 70 -3.12 -8.91 5.18
C ASP A 70 -4.14 -7.91 5.75
N ARG A 71 -3.71 -6.69 6.11
CA ARG A 71 -4.62 -5.65 6.61
C ARG A 71 -5.31 -4.87 5.49
N ASN A 72 -4.66 -4.72 4.33
CA ASN A 72 -5.15 -3.85 3.26
C ASN A 72 -6.20 -4.55 2.38
N LEU A 73 -6.00 -5.84 2.07
CA LEU A 73 -6.98 -6.61 1.30
C LEU A 73 -8.26 -6.81 2.11
N ASN A 74 -8.13 -7.13 3.40
CA ASN A 74 -9.28 -7.25 4.29
C ASN A 74 -10.00 -5.90 4.47
N MET A 75 -9.27 -4.77 4.50
CA MET A 75 -9.87 -3.43 4.57
C MET A 75 -10.63 -3.06 3.29
N ILE A 76 -10.11 -3.39 2.10
CA ILE A 76 -10.82 -3.20 0.82
C ILE A 76 -12.07 -4.07 0.77
N ILE A 77 -11.98 -5.34 1.18
CA ILE A 77 -13.14 -6.24 1.30
C ILE A 77 -14.16 -5.69 2.30
N HIS A 78 -13.71 -5.16 3.44
CA HIS A 78 -14.58 -4.52 4.42
C HIS A 78 -15.25 -3.26 3.85
N PHE A 79 -14.54 -2.43 3.08
CA PHE A 79 -15.08 -1.23 2.45
C PHE A 79 -16.17 -1.56 1.42
N PHE A 80 -15.98 -2.64 0.65
CA PHE A 80 -16.99 -3.14 -0.28
C PHE A 80 -18.18 -3.81 0.42
N ARG A 81 -17.97 -4.44 1.59
CA ARG A 81 -19.04 -5.01 2.43
C ARG A 81 -19.70 -4.00 3.36
N GLN A 82 -19.23 -2.75 3.39
CA GLN A 82 -19.74 -1.70 4.27
C GLN A 82 -21.09 -1.18 3.74
N ASN A 83 -22.15 -1.86 4.18
CA ASN A 83 -23.53 -1.46 3.90
C ASN A 83 -23.78 -0.03 4.44
N ARG A 84 -24.13 0.92 3.56
CA ARG A 84 -24.30 2.35 3.92
C ARG A 84 -25.45 2.63 4.89
N ASN A 85 -26.22 1.62 5.30
CA ASN A 85 -27.50 1.79 6.01
C ASN A 85 -27.48 1.37 7.50
N GLN A 86 -26.30 1.12 8.11
CA GLN A 86 -26.21 0.63 9.49
C GLN A 86 -25.29 1.47 10.41
N TYR A 87 -25.23 2.79 10.19
CA TYR A 87 -24.60 3.67 11.18
C TYR A 87 -25.63 4.15 12.18
N TYR A 88 -25.70 3.45 13.32
CA TYR A 88 -26.10 4.11 14.56
C TYR A 88 -24.98 5.08 14.97
N ASP A 89 -25.36 6.27 15.42
CA ASP A 89 -24.44 7.22 16.04
C ASP A 89 -23.67 6.51 17.14
N PHE A 90 -22.35 6.36 16.95
CA PHE A 90 -21.47 5.93 18.04
C PHE A 90 -21.52 7.04 19.10
N GLN A 91 -22.35 6.86 20.13
CA GLN A 91 -22.23 7.64 21.35
C GLN A 91 -20.89 7.29 21.97
N LEU A 92 -19.90 8.14 21.72
CA LEU A 92 -18.64 8.12 22.42
C LEU A 92 -18.94 8.51 23.87
N ASP A 93 -18.97 7.54 24.77
CA ASP A 93 -18.84 7.83 26.20
C ASP A 93 -17.60 8.71 26.36
N GLN A 94 -17.82 9.96 26.74
CA GLN A 94 -16.77 10.97 26.90
C GLN A 94 -15.87 10.56 28.06
N VAL A 95 -14.88 9.71 27.77
CA VAL A 95 -13.76 9.47 28.68
C VAL A 95 -12.93 10.76 28.66
N ARG A 96 -13.17 11.62 29.66
CA ARG A 96 -12.47 12.90 29.83
C ARG A 96 -10.97 12.69 29.81
N SER A 97 -10.27 13.58 29.12
CA SER A 97 -8.82 13.49 28.98
C SER A 97 -8.14 13.66 30.35
N ILE A 98 -7.04 12.95 30.60
CA ILE A 98 -6.28 13.00 31.87
C ILE A 98 -5.85 14.44 32.19
N THR A 99 -5.68 15.28 31.17
CA THR A 99 -5.34 16.71 31.29
C THR A 99 -6.50 17.54 31.84
N GLU A 100 -7.75 17.27 31.45
CA GLU A 100 -8.93 17.94 32.01
C GLU A 100 -9.18 17.53 33.47
N VAL A 101 -8.96 16.26 33.81
CA VAL A 101 -9.08 15.77 35.19
C VAL A 101 -8.04 16.42 36.10
N LYS A 102 -6.82 16.66 35.61
CA LYS A 102 -5.78 17.36 36.39
C LYS A 102 -6.13 18.84 36.64
N LYS A 103 -6.67 19.55 35.63
CA LYS A 103 -7.08 20.95 35.79
C LYS A 103 -8.22 21.11 36.80
N LEU A 104 -9.24 20.26 36.73
CA LEU A 104 -10.34 20.26 37.70
C LEU A 104 -9.84 20.01 39.14
N LYS A 105 -8.83 19.16 39.31
CA LYS A 105 -8.24 18.86 40.62
C LYS A 105 -7.34 19.98 41.17
N GLU A 106 -6.88 20.89 40.32
CA GLU A 106 -6.13 22.09 40.69
C GLU A 106 -7.06 23.28 40.97
N GLU A 107 -8.25 23.33 40.35
CA GLU A 107 -9.26 24.35 40.60
C GLU A 107 -10.07 24.10 41.89
N ASP A 108 -10.17 22.85 42.36
CA ASP A 108 -10.82 22.47 43.62
C ASP A 108 -9.92 22.62 44.88
N LYS A 109 -8.78 23.30 44.78
CA LYS A 109 -7.78 23.45 45.86
C LYS A 109 -7.55 24.90 46.25
#